data_AF-A0A1G5BS90-F1
#
_entry.id   AF-A0A1G5BS90-F1
#
_cell.length_a   1.000
_cell.length_b   1.000
_cell.length_c   1.000
_cell.angle_alpha   90.00
_cell.angle_beta   90.00
_cell.angle_gamma   90.00
#
_symmetry.space_group_name_H-M   'P 1'
#
loop_
_entity.id
_entity.type
_entity.pdbx_description
1 polymer ?
#
loop_
_entity_poly.entity_id
_entity_poly.type
_entity_poly.pdbx_seq_one_letter_code
_entity_poly.pdbx_strand_id
1 'polypeptide(L)'
;MNNIPLRLERTTERDIHDDLLLRLGDYQHTCDSYYFAIDESARAGQDIADGLRRLLDQWGDHLRRLRPTGGTVFLPFDFSDQCTAWLRVSSPDGNHATIQVGWSSIEGWSFYPSDFAARAASVDDFEPVVDASVECGLDDLITTVAGNRDSLSPT
;
A
#
# COMPACT_ATOMS: atom_id res chain seq x y z
N MET A 1 8.62 -10.16 -17.80
CA MET A 1 8.04 -9.75 -16.52
C MET A 1 9.20 -9.50 -15.59
N ASN A 2 9.55 -8.24 -15.38
CA ASN A 2 10.52 -7.91 -14.35
C ASN A 2 9.82 -8.12 -13.02
N ASN A 3 10.37 -9.01 -12.18
CA ASN A 3 9.82 -9.25 -10.85
C ASN A 3 10.18 -8.04 -9.97
N ILE A 4 9.26 -7.11 -9.80
CA ILE A 4 9.45 -5.98 -8.90
C ILE A 4 9.44 -6.56 -7.48
N PRO A 5 10.46 -6.27 -6.64
CA PRO A 5 10.57 -6.81 -5.29
C PRO A 5 9.62 -6.11 -4.32
N LEU A 6 8.33 -6.00 -4.66
CA LEU A 6 7.26 -5.48 -3.83
C LEU A 6 6.31 -6.60 -3.44
N ARG A 7 6.19 -6.86 -2.14
CA ARG A 7 5.29 -7.88 -1.58
C ARG A 7 4.54 -7.29 -0.39
N LEU A 8 3.22 -7.47 -0.36
CA LEU A 8 2.41 -7.30 0.85
C LEU A 8 1.77 -8.65 1.13
N GLU A 9 2.04 -9.23 2.29
CA GLU A 9 1.53 -10.54 2.67
C GLU A 9 1.14 -10.59 4.14
N ARG A 10 0.11 -11.37 4.43
CA ARG A 10 -0.25 -11.71 5.81
C ARG A 10 0.60 -12.88 6.27
N THR A 11 1.32 -12.74 7.38
CA THR A 11 2.28 -13.73 7.90
C THR A 11 1.63 -14.79 8.77
N THR A 12 0.46 -14.48 9.36
CA THR A 12 -0.34 -15.40 10.19
C THR A 12 -1.82 -15.04 10.14
N GLU A 13 -2.69 -16.04 10.21
CA GLU A 13 -4.15 -15.82 10.28
C GLU A 13 -4.68 -15.76 11.72
N ARG A 14 -3.84 -16.07 12.72
CA ARG A 14 -4.25 -16.27 14.12
C ARG A 14 -4.22 -15.02 14.97
N ASP A 15 -3.59 -13.96 14.48
CA ASP A 15 -3.39 -12.69 15.18
C ASP A 15 -3.76 -11.54 14.22
N ILE A 16 -3.89 -10.34 14.80
CA ILE A 16 -4.12 -9.08 14.09
C ILE A 16 -3.08 -8.02 14.43
N HIS A 17 -2.09 -8.39 15.25
CA HIS A 17 -0.90 -7.63 15.54
C HIS A 17 0.33 -8.30 14.92
N ASP A 18 1.24 -7.49 14.39
CA ASP A 18 2.48 -7.92 13.73
C ASP A 18 2.28 -9.00 12.64
N ASP A 19 1.13 -8.98 11.95
CA ASP A 19 0.69 -10.03 11.05
C ASP A 19 0.69 -9.63 9.57
N LEU A 20 1.03 -8.39 9.23
CA LEU A 20 1.24 -7.93 7.85
C LEU A 20 2.71 -7.61 7.61
N LEU A 21 3.26 -8.13 6.53
CA LEU A 21 4.63 -7.86 6.10
C LEU A 21 4.64 -7.18 4.74
N LEU A 22 5.16 -5.95 4.70
CA LEU A 22 5.56 -5.28 3.48
C LEU A 22 7.05 -5.57 3.22
N ARG A 23 7.39 -5.95 1.99
CA ARG A 23 8.77 -5.95 1.48
C ARG A 23 8.89 -5.05 0.26
N LEU A 24 9.94 -4.22 0.21
CA LEU A 24 10.35 -3.44 -0.96
C LEU A 24 11.88 -3.53 -1.15
N GLY A 25 12.35 -4.33 -2.10
CA GLY A 25 13.77 -4.64 -2.21
C GLY A 25 14.27 -5.33 -0.94
N ASP A 26 15.30 -4.77 -0.31
CA ASP A 26 15.84 -5.25 0.97
C ASP A 26 15.08 -4.69 2.19
N TYR A 27 14.24 -3.67 2.01
CA TYR A 27 13.43 -3.11 3.08
C TYR A 27 12.29 -4.06 3.46
N GLN A 28 12.08 -4.26 4.76
CA GLN A 28 10.98 -5.04 5.30
C GLN A 28 10.35 -4.30 6.48
N HIS A 29 9.02 -4.34 6.56
CA HIS A 29 8.27 -3.75 7.67
C HIS A 29 7.09 -4.63 8.04
N THR A 30 6.99 -4.95 9.32
CA THR A 30 5.87 -5.68 9.89
C THR A 30 4.91 -4.68 10.54
N CYS A 31 3.61 -4.83 10.29
CA CYS A 31 2.56 -3.99 10.83
C CYS A 31 1.29 -4.79 11.14
N ASP A 32 0.32 -4.12 11.76
CA ASP A 32 -0.92 -4.72 12.25
C ASP A 32 -2.01 -4.74 11.17
N SER A 33 -2.72 -5.86 11.03
CA SER A 33 -3.99 -5.91 10.30
C SER A 33 -5.19 -5.45 11.12
N TYR A 34 -5.00 -5.08 12.39
CA TYR A 34 -6.05 -4.61 13.32
C TYR A 34 -7.05 -3.63 12.66
N TYR A 35 -6.55 -2.61 11.96
CA TYR A 35 -7.38 -1.58 11.33
C TYR A 35 -8.26 -2.09 10.18
N PHE A 36 -7.95 -3.26 9.60
CA PHE A 36 -8.83 -3.93 8.65
C PHE A 36 -9.97 -4.68 9.34
N ALA A 37 -9.74 -5.19 10.55
CA ALA A 37 -10.75 -5.91 11.33
C ALA A 37 -11.81 -4.97 11.94
N ILE A 38 -11.45 -3.70 12.15
CA ILE A 38 -12.33 -2.65 12.70
C ILE A 38 -12.78 -1.63 11.65
N ASP A 39 -12.58 -1.91 10.36
CA ASP A 39 -13.06 -1.06 9.28
C ASP A 39 -14.59 -1.16 9.16
N GLU A 40 -15.29 -0.15 9.67
CA GLU A 40 -16.76 -0.11 9.66
C GLU A 40 -17.34 0.58 8.40
N SER A 41 -16.50 0.89 7.41
CA SER A 41 -16.96 1.56 6.20
C SER A 41 -17.87 0.64 5.36
N ALA A 42 -18.76 1.23 4.56
CA ALA A 42 -19.59 0.48 3.61
C ALA A 42 -18.79 -0.25 2.51
N ARG A 43 -17.48 0.03 2.40
CA ARG A 43 -16.54 -0.58 1.45
C ARG A 43 -15.60 -1.59 2.11
N ALA A 44 -15.75 -1.82 3.42
CA ALA A 44 -14.94 -2.78 4.15
C ALA A 44 -15.05 -4.20 3.56
N GLY A 45 -13.97 -4.97 3.71
CA GLY A 45 -13.98 -6.40 3.37
C GLY A 45 -14.83 -7.20 4.37
N GLN A 46 -15.24 -8.41 4.00
CA GLN A 46 -15.95 -9.29 4.94
C GLN A 46 -15.01 -9.86 6.01
N ASP A 47 -13.73 -9.95 5.69
CA ASP A 47 -12.63 -10.31 6.58
C ASP A 47 -11.36 -9.51 6.22
N ILE A 48 -10.27 -9.77 6.94
CA ILE A 48 -8.97 -9.11 6.72
C ILE A 48 -8.43 -9.38 5.31
N ALA A 49 -8.60 -10.60 4.78
CA ALA A 49 -8.09 -10.94 3.45
C ALA A 49 -8.84 -10.15 2.37
N ASP A 50 -10.16 -10.03 2.48
CA ASP A 50 -10.98 -9.17 1.63
C ASP A 50 -10.62 -7.69 1.77
N GLY A 51 -10.37 -7.22 3.00
CA GLY A 51 -9.92 -5.85 3.27
C GLY A 51 -8.57 -5.55 2.61
N LEU A 52 -7.62 -6.48 2.66
CA LEU A 52 -6.32 -6.37 1.99
C LEU A 52 -6.46 -6.39 0.47
N ARG A 53 -7.31 -7.26 -0.09
CA ARG A 53 -7.62 -7.24 -1.54
C ARG A 53 -8.19 -5.89 -1.95
N ARG A 54 -9.10 -5.34 -1.14
CA ARG A 54 -9.70 -4.03 -1.37
C ARG A 54 -8.67 -2.91 -1.33
N LEU A 55 -7.72 -2.95 -0.39
CA LEU A 55 -6.60 -2.00 -0.35
C LEU A 55 -5.76 -2.09 -1.62
N LEU A 56 -5.40 -3.30 -2.06
CA LEU A 56 -4.58 -3.50 -3.27
C LEU A 56 -5.32 -3.15 -4.56
N ASP A 57 -6.64 -3.34 -4.62
CA ASP A 57 -7.47 -2.86 -5.73
C ASP A 57 -7.40 -1.32 -5.81
N GLN A 58 -7.53 -0.63 -4.67
CA GLN A 58 -7.37 0.83 -4.59
C GLN A 58 -5.95 1.29 -4.96
N TRP A 59 -4.90 0.54 -4.56
CA TRP A 59 -3.54 0.82 -5.01
C TRP A 59 -3.42 0.73 -6.53
N GLY A 60 -3.96 -0.33 -7.12
CA GLY A 60 -4.02 -0.49 -8.57
C GLY A 60 -4.70 0.69 -9.26
N ASP A 61 -5.83 1.16 -8.73
CA ASP A 61 -6.54 2.32 -9.28
C ASP A 61 -5.72 3.61 -9.20
N HIS A 62 -5.01 3.84 -8.10
CA HIS A 62 -4.12 4.99 -7.95
C HIS A 62 -2.95 4.92 -8.93
N LEU A 63 -2.31 3.76 -9.07
CA LEU A 63 -1.22 3.56 -10.02
C LEU A 63 -1.66 3.77 -11.47
N ARG A 64 -2.86 3.30 -11.84
CA ARG A 64 -3.41 3.48 -13.19
C ARG A 64 -3.61 4.96 -13.55
N ARG A 65 -3.90 5.82 -12.57
CA ARG A 65 -4.08 7.27 -12.78
C ARG A 65 -2.78 8.00 -13.13
N LEU A 66 -1.61 7.39 -12.86
CA LEU A 66 -0.32 7.93 -13.30
C LEU A 66 -0.16 7.83 -14.82
N ARG A 67 -0.99 7.04 -15.52
CA ARG A 67 -0.98 6.97 -16.99
C ARG A 67 -1.94 7.97 -17.62
N PRO A 68 -1.63 8.52 -18.82
CA PRO A 68 -0.32 8.49 -19.48
C PRO A 68 0.57 9.69 -19.08
N THR A 69 0.08 10.58 -18.22
CA THR A 69 0.64 11.93 -18.01
C THR A 69 1.69 12.01 -16.90
N GLY A 70 1.85 10.93 -16.14
CA GLY A 70 2.67 10.90 -14.95
C GLY A 70 2.03 11.57 -13.72
N GLY A 71 2.81 11.65 -12.65
CA GLY A 71 2.44 12.25 -11.37
C GLY A 71 3.02 11.51 -10.18
N THR A 72 2.42 11.75 -9.01
CA THR A 72 2.76 11.07 -7.76
C THR A 72 1.48 10.60 -7.07
N VAL A 73 1.52 9.40 -6.49
CA VAL A 73 0.48 8.87 -5.60
C VAL A 73 1.10 8.30 -4.33
N PHE A 74 0.31 8.26 -3.26
CA PHE A 74 0.67 7.65 -1.99
C PHE A 74 -0.23 6.44 -1.72
N LEU A 75 0.37 5.32 -1.32
CA LEU A 75 -0.30 4.04 -1.07
C LEU A 75 -0.02 3.58 0.37
N PRO A 76 -1.02 3.58 1.28
CA PRO A 76 -0.80 3.30 2.70
C PRO A 76 -0.68 1.79 2.93
N PHE A 77 0.20 1.38 3.85
CA PHE A 77 0.36 -0.02 4.24
C PHE A 77 0.47 -0.25 5.76
N ASP A 78 0.71 0.80 6.57
CA ASP A 78 0.70 0.74 8.03
C ASP A 78 -0.20 1.86 8.56
N PHE A 79 -1.12 1.50 9.44
CA PHE A 79 -2.15 2.35 10.02
C PHE A 79 -1.94 2.57 11.52
N SER A 80 -0.69 2.67 11.97
CA SER A 80 -0.36 2.93 13.37
C SER A 80 -1.12 4.13 13.99
N ASP A 81 -1.38 4.08 15.31
CA ASP A 81 -2.24 5.07 15.98
C ASP A 81 -1.78 6.53 15.79
N GLN A 82 -0.48 6.79 15.78
CA GLN A 82 0.10 8.15 15.77
C GLN A 82 0.73 8.55 14.43
N CYS A 83 0.84 7.63 13.48
CA CYS A 83 1.46 7.87 12.18
C CYS A 83 1.05 6.77 11.19
N THR A 84 1.33 6.98 9.91
CA THR A 84 1.07 5.99 8.88
C THR A 84 2.27 5.81 7.98
N ALA A 85 2.48 4.58 7.51
CA ALA A 85 3.51 4.27 6.52
C ALA A 85 2.92 4.15 5.12
N TRP A 86 3.62 4.72 4.15
CA TRP A 86 3.17 4.86 2.77
C TRP A 86 4.26 4.46 1.78
N LEU A 87 3.84 3.95 0.64
CA LEU A 87 4.63 3.95 -0.58
C LEU A 87 4.34 5.24 -1.34
N ARG A 88 5.33 6.11 -1.49
CA ARG A 88 5.30 7.19 -2.47
C ARG A 88 5.73 6.62 -3.83
N VAL A 89 4.81 6.65 -4.79
CA VAL A 89 5.10 6.24 -6.18
C VAL A 89 5.11 7.47 -7.06
N SER A 90 6.28 7.79 -7.62
CA SER A 90 6.45 8.91 -8.55
C SER A 90 6.76 8.38 -9.94
N SER A 91 5.98 8.78 -10.93
CA SER A 91 6.20 8.45 -12.33
C SER A 91 6.08 9.72 -13.16
N PRO A 92 7.18 10.47 -13.39
CA PRO A 92 7.11 11.75 -14.09
C PRO A 92 6.66 11.65 -15.54
N ASP A 93 6.91 10.50 -16.18
CA ASP A 93 6.64 10.23 -17.60
C ASP A 93 5.45 9.30 -17.84
N GLY A 94 4.80 8.81 -16.77
CA GLY A 94 3.71 7.84 -16.84
C GLY A 94 4.12 6.43 -17.28
N ASN A 95 5.42 6.13 -17.37
CA ASN A 95 5.96 4.84 -17.84
C ASN A 95 6.93 4.21 -16.84
N HIS A 96 7.83 4.99 -16.25
CA HIS A 96 8.78 4.54 -15.24
C HIS A 96 8.39 5.12 -13.90
N ALA A 97 8.54 4.32 -12.85
CA ALA A 97 8.17 4.70 -11.50
C ALA A 97 9.34 4.49 -10.53
N THR A 98 9.47 5.42 -9.59
CA THR A 98 10.24 5.21 -8.36
C THR A 98 9.26 4.98 -7.23
N ILE A 99 9.40 3.87 -6.54
CA ILE A 99 8.66 3.51 -5.33
C ILE A 99 9.58 3.82 -4.15
N GLN A 100 9.10 4.54 -3.16
CA GLN A 100 9.85 4.85 -1.95
C GLN A 100 8.98 4.66 -0.71
N VAL A 101 9.53 4.00 0.31
CA VAL A 101 8.88 3.89 1.62
C VAL A 101 9.08 5.19 2.40
N GLY A 102 8.05 5.60 3.15
CA GLY A 102 8.16 6.69 4.10
C GLY A 102 6.98 6.76 5.05
N TRP A 103 7.04 7.74 5.94
CA TRP A 103 6.08 7.97 7.01
C TRP A 103 5.36 9.30 6.83
N SER A 104 4.17 9.41 7.40
CA SER A 104 3.42 10.65 7.56
C SER A 104 2.88 10.70 8.99
N SER A 105 2.73 11.90 9.55
CA SER A 105 2.10 12.13 10.86
C SER A 105 0.58 11.96 10.84
N ILE A 106 -0.01 11.62 9.69
CA ILE A 106 -1.43 11.22 9.62
C ILE A 106 -1.63 9.99 10.51
N GLU A 107 -2.48 10.15 11.51
CA GLU A 107 -2.89 9.10 12.44
C GLU A 107 -3.71 8.02 11.71
N GLY A 108 -3.38 6.74 11.89
CA GLY A 108 -4.02 5.64 11.18
C GLY A 108 -5.50 5.45 11.51
N TRP A 109 -5.93 5.79 12.73
CA TRP A 109 -7.35 5.77 13.11
C TRP A 109 -8.18 6.87 12.42
N SER A 110 -7.54 7.86 11.78
CA SER A 110 -8.24 8.99 11.16
C SER A 110 -8.88 8.69 9.80
N PHE A 111 -8.67 7.48 9.26
CA PHE A 111 -9.25 7.00 8.01
C PHE A 111 -9.30 5.48 7.93
N TYR A 112 -10.16 4.96 7.04
CA TYR A 112 -10.33 3.53 6.86
C TYR A 112 -9.42 2.98 5.75
N PRO A 113 -8.81 1.78 5.92
CA PRO A 113 -8.06 1.12 4.85
C PRO A 113 -8.87 0.93 3.55
N SER A 114 -10.19 0.70 3.66
CA SER A 114 -11.09 0.54 2.51
C SER A 114 -11.45 1.82 1.76
N ASP A 115 -11.06 3.00 2.27
CA ASP A 115 -11.30 4.31 1.64
C ASP A 115 -10.24 5.36 2.00
N PHE A 116 -9.01 5.19 1.49
CA PHE A 116 -7.89 6.07 1.84
C PHE A 116 -7.70 7.26 0.87
N ALA A 117 -8.43 7.30 -0.24
CA ALA A 117 -8.12 8.19 -1.37
C ALA A 117 -8.03 9.68 -0.99
N ALA A 118 -8.93 10.15 -0.13
CA ALA A 118 -8.91 11.52 0.37
C ALA A 118 -7.67 11.82 1.23
N ARG A 119 -7.18 10.85 2.01
CA ARG A 119 -5.95 11.02 2.81
C ARG A 119 -4.69 10.93 1.97
N ALA A 120 -4.64 10.01 1.01
CA ALA A 120 -3.51 9.96 0.07
C ALA A 120 -3.29 11.30 -0.65
N ALA A 121 -4.36 12.04 -0.96
CA ALA A 121 -4.27 13.35 -1.60
C ALA A 121 -3.80 14.47 -0.66
N SER A 122 -3.85 14.26 0.66
CA SER A 122 -3.46 15.25 1.67
C SER A 122 -2.12 14.97 2.33
N VAL A 123 -1.37 13.95 1.89
CA VAL A 123 -0.02 13.69 2.41
C VAL A 123 0.92 14.81 1.96
N ASP A 124 1.34 15.67 2.88
CA ASP A 124 2.25 16.80 2.63
C ASP A 124 3.53 16.77 3.47
N ASP A 125 3.61 15.86 4.46
CA ASP A 125 4.69 15.71 5.43
C ASP A 125 5.47 14.39 5.27
N PHE A 126 5.43 13.80 4.07
CA PHE A 126 6.07 12.52 3.78
C PHE A 126 7.58 12.53 4.10
N GLU A 127 7.98 11.72 5.07
CA GLU A 127 9.37 11.51 5.46
C GLU A 127 9.90 10.18 4.91
N PRO A 128 10.78 10.18 3.91
CA PRO A 128 11.27 8.96 3.29
C PRO A 128 12.18 8.17 4.23
N VAL A 129 12.03 6.84 4.20
CA VAL A 129 13.03 5.93 4.77
C VAL A 129 14.25 5.91 3.85
N VAL A 130 15.42 6.08 4.45
CA VAL A 130 16.71 6.09 3.74
C VAL A 130 16.94 4.73 3.07
N ASP A 131 17.40 4.76 1.82
CA ASP A 131 17.74 3.58 1.00
C ASP A 131 16.59 2.56 0.78
N ALA A 132 15.35 2.92 1.10
CA ALA A 132 14.16 2.09 0.90
C ALA A 132 13.40 2.49 -0.38
N SER A 133 14.07 2.40 -1.53
CA SER A 133 13.48 2.75 -2.84
C SER A 133 13.84 1.78 -3.95
N VAL A 134 12.93 1.61 -4.91
CA VAL A 134 13.10 0.76 -6.10
C VAL A 134 12.59 1.51 -7.34
N GLU A 135 13.35 1.43 -8.42
CA GLU A 135 12.92 1.89 -9.75
C GLU A 135 12.37 0.72 -10.58
N CYS A 136 11.28 0.95 -11.32
CA CYS A 136 10.64 -0.07 -12.14
C CYS A 136 9.78 0.52 -13.26
N GLY A 137 9.26 -0.34 -14.14
CA GLY A 137 8.18 0.03 -15.06
C GLY A 137 6.85 0.15 -14.31
N LEU A 138 6.04 1.18 -14.63
CA LEU A 138 4.72 1.38 -14.02
C LEU A 138 3.76 0.23 -14.35
N ASP A 139 3.83 -0.32 -15.56
CA ASP A 139 3.00 -1.45 -15.97
C ASP A 139 3.37 -2.73 -15.19
N ASP A 140 4.67 -3.01 -15.04
CA ASP A 140 5.15 -4.10 -14.21
C ASP A 140 4.67 -3.90 -12.76
N LEU A 141 4.68 -2.67 -12.23
CA LEU A 141 4.23 -2.37 -10.86
C LEU A 141 2.74 -2.65 -10.68
N ILE A 142 1.92 -2.22 -11.63
CA ILE A 142 0.47 -2.52 -11.63
C ILE A 142 0.24 -4.03 -11.67
N THR A 143 1.02 -4.77 -12.48
CA THR A 143 0.96 -6.24 -12.52
C THR A 143 1.41 -6.87 -11.20
N THR A 144 2.47 -6.39 -10.56
CA THR A 144 2.93 -6.88 -9.25
C THR A 144 1.89 -6.65 -8.16
N VAL A 145 1.25 -5.48 -8.11
CA VAL A 145 0.18 -5.18 -7.15
C VAL A 145 -1.02 -6.11 -7.37
N ALA A 146 -1.43 -6.34 -8.62
CA ALA A 146 -2.48 -7.30 -8.94
C ALA A 146 -2.10 -8.74 -8.52
N GLY A 147 -0.85 -9.15 -8.74
CA GLY A 147 -0.36 -10.45 -8.29
C GLY A 147 -0.34 -10.62 -6.77
N ASN A 148 0.02 -9.56 -6.03
CA ASN A 148 -0.09 -9.57 -4.56
C ASN A 148 -1.54 -9.75 -4.13
N ARG A 149 -2.47 -9.02 -4.76
CA ARG A 149 -3.91 -9.10 -4.51
C ARG A 149 -4.46 -10.50 -4.75
N ASP A 150 -4.09 -11.13 -5.86
CA ASP A 150 -4.57 -12.46 -6.22
C ASP A 150 -3.93 -13.57 -5.37
N SER A 151 -2.78 -13.30 -4.74
CA SER A 151 -2.14 -14.26 -3.83
C SER A 151 -2.75 -14.32 -2.43
N LEU A 152 -3.61 -13.37 -2.09
CA LEU A 152 -4.44 -13.45 -0.89
C LEU A 152 -5.54 -14.49 -1.19
N SER A 153 -5.54 -15.64 -0.52
CA SER A 153 -6.52 -16.73 -0.71
C SER A 153 -7.91 -16.35 -0.20
N PRO A 154 -9.00 -16.55 -0.98
CA PRO A 154 -10.34 -16.38 -0.43
C PRO A 154 -10.53 -17.39 0.70
N THR A 155 -10.98 -16.91 1.84
CA THR A 155 -11.32 -17.72 3.02
C THR A 155 -12.57 -18.55 2.76
#